data_AF-A0A934ZN22-F1
#
_entry.id   AF-A0A934ZN22-F1
#
_cell.length_a   1.000
_cell.length_b   1.000
_cell.length_c   1.000
_cell.angle_alpha   90.00
_cell.angle_beta   90.00
_cell.angle_gamma   90.00
#
_symmetry.space_group_name_H-M   'P 1'
#
loop_
_entity.id
_entity.type
_entity.pdbx_description
1 polymer ?
#
loop_
_entity_poly.entity_id
_entity_poly.type
_entity_poly.pdbx_seq_one_letter_code
_entity_poly.pdbx_strand_id
1 'polypeptide(L)'
;MSVARLLDHGLLLLLLLGASLVVLKRELLIPSRRARWALRLGFACWALLWISATPAVSAALLRSLEPAVPTAEAVVPAALREQTALVVLGSNVGPSVEGIPPRERLDSAGRARTQGAARWFQLTQPAAVIVTGIGPAASRAPRRRRWPTRW
;
A
#
# COMPACT_ATOMS: atom_id res chain seq x y z
N MET A 1 -4.52 19.52 5.02
CA MET A 1 -3.45 18.80 5.75
C MET A 1 -3.18 17.47 5.05
N SER A 2 -1.93 17.07 4.83
CA SER A 2 -1.63 15.79 4.18
C SER A 2 -1.81 14.62 5.16
N VAL A 3 -2.34 13.49 4.67
CA VAL A 3 -2.60 12.28 5.47
C VAL A 3 -1.33 11.77 6.17
N ALA A 4 -0.17 11.93 5.53
CA ALA A 4 1.13 11.60 6.11
C ALA A 4 1.38 12.35 7.43
N ARG A 5 1.12 13.67 7.46
CA ARG A 5 1.30 14.46 8.67
C ARG A 5 0.34 14.03 9.78
N LEU A 6 -0.90 13.67 9.45
CA LEU A 6 -1.85 13.19 10.46
C LEU A 6 -1.36 11.90 11.15
N LEU A 7 -0.78 10.97 10.37
CA LEU A 7 -0.17 9.74 10.88
C LEU A 7 1.03 10.04 11.80
N ASP A 8 1.85 11.03 11.45
CA ASP A 8 2.99 11.45 12.28
C ASP A 8 2.53 11.95 13.66
N HIS A 9 1.46 12.74 13.70
CA HIS A 9 0.92 13.27 14.97
C HIS A 9 0.29 12.16 15.81
N GLY A 10 -0.40 11.20 15.18
CA GLY A 10 -0.97 10.05 15.87
C GLY A 10 0.09 9.17 16.53
N LEU A 11 1.21 8.92 15.85
CA LEU A 11 2.32 8.16 16.41
C LEU A 11 2.97 8.88 17.60
N LEU A 12 3.16 10.21 17.50
CA LEU A 12 3.70 11.02 18.60
C LEU A 12 2.79 10.98 19.83
N LEU A 13 1.47 11.11 19.65
CA LEU A 13 0.51 10.98 20.75
C LEU A 13 0.58 9.60 21.41
N LEU A 14 0.72 8.54 20.61
CA LEU A 14 0.83 7.18 21.14
C LEU A 14 2.14 6.99 21.95
N LEU A 15 3.25 7.56 21.48
CA LEU A 15 4.52 7.54 22.23
C LEU A 15 4.43 8.32 23.54
N LEU A 16 3.84 9.52 23.51
CA LEU A 16 3.62 10.34 24.71
C LEU A 16 2.71 9.63 25.72
N LEU A 17 1.66 8.96 25.25
CA LEU A 17 0.80 8.15 26.11
C LEU A 17 1.59 7.03 26.80
N GLY A 18 2.43 6.31 26.06
CA GLY A 18 3.30 5.26 26.63
C GLY A 18 4.28 5.81 27.66
N ALA A 19 4.93 6.93 27.35
CA ALA A 19 5.84 7.61 28.28
C ALA A 19 5.12 8.05 29.56
N SER A 20 3.92 8.62 29.44
CA SER A 20 3.11 9.03 30.59
C SER A 20 2.75 7.86 31.50
N LEU A 21 2.43 6.68 30.94
CA LEU A 21 2.14 5.46 31.71
C LEU A 21 3.37 4.92 32.46
N VAL A 22 4.56 5.04 31.87
CA VAL A 22 5.82 4.65 32.51
C VAL A 22 6.16 5.58 33.68
N VAL A 23 6.01 6.89 33.49
CA VAL A 23 6.20 7.89 34.56
C VAL A 23 5.19 7.64 35.68
N LEU A 24 3.92 7.45 35.35
CA LEU A 24 2.85 7.17 36.31
C LEU A 24 3.12 5.89 37.13
N LYS A 25 3.67 4.85 36.51
CA LYS A 25 4.07 3.61 37.20
C LYS A 25 5.27 3.82 38.14
N ARG A 26 6.21 4.70 37.79
CA ARG A 26 7.42 4.96 38.56
C ARG A 26 7.17 5.86 39.77
N GLU A 27 6.37 6.90 39.60
CA GLU A 27 6.19 7.95 40.63
C GLU A 27 5.08 7.65 41.63
N LEU A 28 4.06 6.87 41.25
CA LEU A 28 3.01 6.50 42.19
C LEU A 28 3.39 5.24 42.97
N LEU A 29 3.58 5.41 44.27
CA LEU A 29 3.48 4.34 45.26
C LEU A 29 2.02 3.87 45.29
N ILE A 30 1.62 3.01 44.34
CA ILE A 30 0.23 2.61 44.15
C ILE A 30 -0.22 1.66 45.28
N PRO A 31 -1.00 2.12 46.28
CA PRO A 31 -1.34 1.28 47.43
C PRO A 31 -2.53 0.37 47.09
N SER A 32 -3.43 0.85 46.22
CA SER A 32 -4.71 0.19 45.96
C SER A 32 -4.61 -0.86 44.85
N ARG A 33 -5.30 -1.99 45.05
CA ARG A 33 -5.42 -3.05 44.04
C ARG A 33 -6.09 -2.55 42.75
N ARG A 34 -7.05 -1.63 42.88
CA ARG A 34 -7.80 -1.06 41.74
C ARG A 34 -6.90 -0.22 40.83
N ALA A 35 -6.05 0.64 41.38
CA ALA A 35 -5.12 1.44 40.59
C ALA A 35 -4.06 0.59 39.87
N ARG A 36 -3.62 -0.52 40.47
CA ARG A 36 -2.75 -1.49 39.78
C ARG A 36 -3.45 -2.15 38.58
N TRP A 37 -4.73 -2.49 38.72
CA TRP A 37 -5.52 -3.04 37.60
C TRP A 37 -5.76 -2.01 36.50
N ALA A 38 -6.09 -0.77 36.85
CA ALA A 38 -6.26 0.31 35.89
C ALA A 38 -4.97 0.56 35.08
N LEU A 39 -3.81 0.57 35.74
CA LEU A 39 -2.51 0.67 35.05
C LEU A 39 -2.24 -0.52 34.12
N ARG A 40 -2.54 -1.75 34.56
CA ARG A 40 -2.39 -2.94 33.69
C ARG A 40 -3.28 -2.84 32.46
N LEU A 41 -4.53 -2.44 32.62
CA LEU A 41 -5.46 -2.22 31.51
C LEU A 41 -4.97 -1.09 30.60
N GLY A 42 -4.45 0.00 31.17
CA GLY A 42 -3.86 1.10 30.40
C GLY A 42 -2.68 0.66 29.55
N PHE A 43 -1.73 -0.09 30.14
CA PHE A 43 -0.61 -0.68 29.39
C PHE A 43 -1.08 -1.70 28.36
N ALA A 44 -2.07 -2.54 28.67
CA ALA A 44 -2.61 -3.51 27.72
C ALA A 44 -3.28 -2.82 26.53
N CYS A 45 -4.09 -1.79 26.78
CA CYS A 45 -4.75 -1.00 25.73
C CYS A 45 -3.73 -0.25 24.87
N TRP A 46 -2.74 0.38 25.51
CA TRP A 46 -1.64 1.04 24.81
C TRP A 46 -0.84 0.05 23.95
N ALA A 47 -0.50 -1.12 24.49
CA ALA A 47 0.22 -2.16 23.75
C ALA A 47 -0.61 -2.70 22.58
N LEU A 48 -1.93 -2.89 22.77
CA LEU A 48 -2.84 -3.30 21.70
C LEU A 48 -2.88 -2.27 20.57
N LEU A 49 -3.00 -0.99 20.92
CA LEU A 49 -2.95 0.13 19.97
C LEU A 49 -1.62 0.14 19.22
N TRP A 50 -0.50 -0.01 19.94
CA TRP A 50 0.84 -0.08 19.36
C TRP A 50 0.98 -1.23 18.37
N ILE A 51 0.56 -2.44 18.75
CA ILE A 51 0.60 -3.62 17.90
C ILE A 51 -0.28 -3.41 16.66
N SER A 52 -1.48 -2.87 16.82
CA SER A 52 -2.40 -2.59 15.71
C SER A 52 -1.87 -1.54 14.73
N ALA A 53 -1.04 -0.60 15.21
CA ALA A 53 -0.40 0.41 14.38
C ALA A 53 0.79 -0.14 13.56
N THR A 54 1.20 -1.40 13.77
CA THR A 54 2.30 -1.99 13.01
C THR A 54 1.88 -2.36 11.58
N PRO A 55 2.78 -2.18 10.58
CA PRO A 55 2.52 -2.61 9.21
C PRO A 55 2.21 -4.12 9.09
N ALA A 56 2.79 -4.95 9.97
CA ALA A 56 2.60 -6.40 9.96
C ALA A 56 1.16 -6.79 10.29
N VAL A 57 0.55 -6.17 11.30
CA VAL A 57 -0.84 -6.43 11.70
C VAL A 57 -1.81 -5.90 10.66
N SER A 58 -1.56 -4.69 10.13
CA SER A 58 -2.33 -4.16 9.02
C SER A 58 -2.29 -5.10 7.80
N ALA A 59 -1.10 -5.59 7.43
CA ALA A 59 -0.97 -6.53 6.31
C ALA A 59 -1.64 -7.88 6.59
N ALA A 60 -1.61 -8.38 7.83
CA ALA A 60 -2.28 -9.61 8.21
C ALA A 60 -3.81 -9.48 8.16
N LEU A 61 -4.35 -8.36 8.66
CA LEU A 61 -5.77 -8.04 8.55
C LEU A 61 -6.20 -7.90 7.09
N LEU A 62 -5.41 -7.20 6.27
CA LEU A 62 -5.70 -7.06 4.83
C LEU A 62 -5.79 -8.43 4.16
N ARG A 63 -4.82 -9.32 4.42
CA ARG A 63 -4.82 -10.69 3.91
C ARG A 63 -6.02 -11.54 4.37
N SER A 64 -6.62 -11.20 5.51
CA SER A 64 -7.81 -11.91 6.01
C SER A 64 -9.11 -11.41 5.39
N LEU A 65 -9.13 -10.15 4.92
CA LEU A 65 -10.31 -9.52 4.32
C LEU A 65 -10.30 -9.63 2.80
N GLU A 66 -9.13 -9.66 2.18
CA GLU A 66 -8.98 -9.83 0.74
C GLU A 66 -9.08 -11.30 0.34
N PRO A 67 -9.75 -11.62 -0.78
CA PRO A 67 -9.71 -12.94 -1.37
C PRO A 67 -8.26 -13.39 -1.60
N ALA A 68 -8.00 -14.68 -1.38
CA ALA A 68 -6.68 -15.25 -1.63
C ALA A 68 -6.25 -14.96 -3.09
N VAL A 69 -5.09 -14.30 -3.24
CA VAL A 69 -4.53 -14.01 -4.56
C VAL A 69 -4.15 -15.36 -5.21
N PRO A 70 -4.66 -15.66 -6.42
CA PRO A 70 -4.33 -16.92 -7.08
C PRO A 70 -2.83 -17.00 -7.35
N THR A 71 -2.28 -18.22 -7.33
CA THR A 71 -0.87 -18.42 -7.69
C THR A 71 -0.64 -18.10 -9.16
N ALA A 72 0.59 -17.72 -9.51
CA ALA A 72 0.94 -17.39 -10.89
C ALA A 72 0.62 -18.53 -11.86
N GLU A 73 0.86 -19.78 -11.44
CA GLU A 73 0.58 -21.00 -12.21
C GLU A 73 -0.91 -21.27 -12.39
N ALA A 74 -1.75 -20.90 -11.41
CA ALA A 74 -3.19 -21.05 -11.51
C ALA A 74 -3.81 -20.06 -12.52
N VAL A 75 -3.17 -18.91 -12.76
CA VAL A 75 -3.65 -17.88 -13.70
C VAL A 75 -3.01 -18.02 -15.07
N VAL A 76 -1.70 -18.25 -15.12
CA VAL A 76 -0.92 -18.37 -16.36
C VAL A 76 -0.07 -19.64 -16.27
N PRO A 77 -0.59 -20.78 -16.76
CA PRO A 77 0.19 -22.00 -16.90
C PRO A 77 1.49 -21.71 -17.67
N ALA A 78 2.60 -22.32 -17.26
CA ALA A 78 3.91 -22.05 -17.86
C ALA A 78 3.91 -22.22 -19.40
N ALA A 79 3.17 -23.21 -19.90
CA ALA A 79 3.02 -23.50 -21.32
C ALA A 79 2.34 -22.37 -22.13
N LEU A 80 1.60 -21.47 -21.48
CA LEU A 80 0.82 -20.41 -22.13
C LEU A 80 1.40 -19.01 -21.94
N ARG A 81 2.55 -18.86 -21.28
CA ARG A 81 3.14 -17.54 -20.99
C ARG A 81 3.38 -16.70 -22.25
N GLU A 82 3.86 -17.34 -23.31
CA GLU A 82 4.12 -16.69 -24.61
C GLU A 82 2.85 -16.28 -25.37
N GLN A 83 1.70 -16.79 -24.96
CA GLN A 83 0.39 -16.53 -25.58
C GLN A 83 -0.50 -15.64 -24.70
N THR A 84 0.00 -15.25 -23.53
CA THR A 84 -0.76 -14.51 -22.54
C THR A 84 -0.36 -13.03 -22.54
N ALA A 85 -1.37 -12.17 -22.47
CA ALA A 85 -1.18 -10.74 -22.26
C ALA A 85 -1.65 -10.33 -20.85
N LEU A 86 -0.85 -9.51 -20.18
CA LEU A 86 -1.24 -8.86 -18.94
C LEU A 86 -1.96 -7.54 -19.27
N VAL A 87 -3.25 -7.45 -18.96
CA VAL A 87 -4.04 -6.24 -19.15
C VAL A 87 -4.09 -5.44 -17.85
N VAL A 88 -3.50 -4.26 -17.86
CA VAL A 88 -3.54 -3.30 -16.75
C VAL A 88 -4.62 -2.28 -17.05
N LEU A 89 -5.73 -2.37 -16.32
CA LEU A 89 -6.81 -1.40 -16.44
C LEU A 89 -6.38 -0.06 -15.87
N GLY A 90 -6.39 0.96 -16.72
CA GLY A 90 -6.09 2.33 -16.32
C GLY A 90 -7.02 2.83 -15.23
N SER A 91 -6.51 3.78 -14.46
CA SER A 91 -7.35 4.63 -13.63
C SER A 91 -7.49 6.00 -14.25
N ASN A 92 -8.36 6.81 -13.67
CA ASN A 92 -8.50 8.20 -14.07
C ASN A 92 -7.16 8.90 -13.85
N VAL A 93 -6.54 9.38 -14.94
CA VAL A 93 -5.35 10.22 -14.86
C VAL A 93 -5.87 11.63 -14.63
N GLY A 94 -5.58 12.23 -13.48
CA GLY A 94 -5.90 13.64 -13.26
C GLY A 94 -5.31 14.52 -14.38
N PRO A 95 -5.85 15.74 -14.60
CA PRO A 95 -5.37 16.64 -15.64
C PRO A 95 -3.85 16.82 -15.57
N SER A 96 -3.21 17.06 -16.72
CA SER A 96 -1.77 17.26 -16.76
C SER A 96 -1.39 18.52 -15.97
N VAL A 97 -0.87 18.34 -14.77
CA VAL A 97 -0.26 19.42 -13.98
C VAL A 97 1.23 19.45 -14.28
N GLU A 98 1.74 20.61 -14.68
CA GLU A 98 3.15 20.84 -14.94
C GLU A 98 3.97 20.60 -13.66
N GLY A 99 5.08 19.87 -13.77
CA GLY A 99 5.94 19.52 -12.63
C GLY A 99 5.52 18.31 -11.79
N ILE A 100 4.31 17.74 -12.00
CA ILE A 100 3.90 16.51 -11.28
C ILE A 100 4.16 15.28 -12.17
N PRO A 101 5.01 14.33 -11.73
CA PRO A 101 5.30 13.15 -12.52
C PRO A 101 4.05 12.27 -12.69
N PRO A 102 3.90 11.54 -13.81
CA PRO A 102 2.71 10.75 -14.12
C PRO A 102 2.26 9.80 -13.00
N ARG A 103 3.20 9.22 -12.24
CA ARG A 103 2.91 8.31 -11.11
C ARG A 103 2.13 8.99 -9.97
N GLU A 104 2.36 10.29 -9.75
CA GLU A 104 1.77 11.07 -8.66
C GLU A 104 0.37 11.58 -9.03
N ARG A 105 0.02 11.52 -10.32
CA ARG A 105 -1.32 11.83 -10.86
C ARG A 105 -2.28 10.64 -10.81
N LEU A 106 -1.79 9.44 -10.47
CA LEU A 106 -2.64 8.28 -10.25
C LEU A 106 -3.34 8.40 -8.90
N ASP A 107 -4.65 8.17 -8.91
CA ASP A 107 -5.43 7.88 -7.71
C ASP A 107 -4.92 6.62 -6.98
N SER A 108 -5.40 6.40 -5.76
CA SER A 108 -4.98 5.25 -4.94
C SER A 108 -5.25 3.92 -5.64
N ALA A 109 -6.38 3.80 -6.34
CA ALA A 109 -6.76 2.60 -7.11
C ALA A 109 -5.83 2.37 -8.31
N GLY A 110 -5.47 3.40 -9.06
CA GLY A 110 -4.50 3.32 -10.16
C GLY A 110 -3.11 2.92 -9.70
N ARG A 111 -2.67 3.48 -8.57
CA ARG A 111 -1.38 3.13 -7.98
C ARG A 111 -1.35 1.67 -7.52
N ALA A 112 -2.40 1.21 -6.85
CA ALA A 112 -2.52 -0.19 -6.45
C ALA A 112 -2.51 -1.14 -7.65
N ARG A 113 -3.26 -0.83 -8.72
CA ARG A 113 -3.29 -1.64 -9.95
C ARG A 113 -1.95 -1.67 -10.69
N THR A 114 -1.27 -0.54 -10.81
CA THR A 114 0.04 -0.49 -11.48
C THR A 114 1.13 -1.22 -10.70
N GLN A 115 1.13 -1.11 -9.37
CA GLN A 115 2.02 -1.88 -8.50
C GLN A 115 1.71 -3.39 -8.56
N GLY A 116 0.43 -3.76 -8.52
CA GLY A 116 -0.01 -5.13 -8.67
C GLY A 116 0.41 -5.72 -10.02
N ALA A 117 0.24 -4.98 -11.11
CA ALA A 117 0.67 -5.37 -12.44
C ALA A 117 2.20 -5.56 -12.54
N ALA A 118 2.99 -4.68 -11.93
CA ALA A 118 4.45 -4.83 -11.91
C ALA A 118 4.87 -6.12 -11.18
N ARG A 119 4.20 -6.43 -10.05
CA ARG A 119 4.43 -7.69 -9.33
C ARG A 119 4.04 -8.91 -10.17
N TRP A 120 2.90 -8.85 -10.86
CA TRP A 120 2.46 -9.91 -11.76
C TRP A 120 3.42 -10.13 -12.93
N PHE A 121 3.89 -9.04 -13.55
CA PHE A 121 4.87 -9.11 -14.64
C PHE A 121 6.16 -9.83 -14.21
N GLN A 122 6.67 -9.54 -13.01
CA GLN A 122 7.86 -10.22 -12.47
C GLN A 122 7.64 -11.72 -12.24
N LEU A 123 6.42 -12.14 -11.92
CA LEU A 123 6.09 -13.54 -11.62
C LEU A 123 5.75 -14.35 -12.88
N THR A 124 5.02 -13.76 -13.83
CA THR A 124 4.49 -14.50 -14.99
C THR A 124 5.24 -14.26 -16.29
N GLN A 125 5.97 -13.15 -16.42
CA GLN A 125 6.67 -12.74 -17.65
C GLN A 125 5.81 -12.96 -18.92
N PRO A 126 4.63 -12.34 -19.00
CA PRO A 126 3.72 -12.51 -20.13
C PRO A 126 4.35 -11.96 -21.42
N ALA A 127 3.94 -12.50 -22.57
CA ALA A 127 4.43 -12.03 -23.87
C ALA A 127 4.10 -10.57 -24.17
N ALA A 128 3.00 -10.06 -23.63
CA ALA A 128 2.57 -8.68 -23.83
C ALA A 128 2.02 -8.07 -22.54
N VAL A 129 2.17 -6.74 -22.42
CA VAL A 129 1.52 -5.93 -21.40
C VAL A 129 0.71 -4.86 -22.08
N ILE A 130 -0.61 -4.87 -21.86
CA ILE A 130 -1.55 -3.90 -22.42
C ILE A 130 -1.96 -2.97 -21.27
N VAL A 131 -1.57 -1.71 -21.36
CA VAL A 131 -1.99 -0.69 -20.39
C VAL A 131 -3.12 0.12 -21.01
N THR A 132 -4.32 0.02 -20.45
CA THR A 132 -5.46 0.85 -20.88
C THR A 132 -5.47 2.15 -20.07
N GLY A 133 -6.01 3.24 -20.61
CA GLY A 133 -6.12 4.50 -19.89
C GLY A 133 -6.53 5.65 -20.78
N ILE A 134 -7.12 6.69 -20.17
CA ILE A 134 -7.42 7.95 -20.85
C ILE A 134 -6.14 8.79 -20.79
N GLY A 135 -5.27 8.63 -21.79
CA GLY A 135 -4.24 9.63 -22.06
C GLY A 135 -4.88 10.85 -22.73
N PRO A 136 -4.28 12.06 -22.66
CA PRO A 136 -4.68 13.12 -23.58
C PRO A 136 -4.62 12.53 -24.99
N ALA A 137 -5.71 12.67 -25.75
CA ALA A 137 -5.80 12.18 -27.12
C ALA A 137 -4.48 12.55 -27.80
N ALA A 138 -3.70 11.54 -28.20
CA ALA A 138 -2.46 11.77 -28.88
C ALA A 138 -2.82 12.64 -30.09
N SER A 139 -2.47 13.93 -30.01
CA SER A 139 -2.57 14.84 -31.14
C SER A 139 -1.82 14.15 -32.25
N ARG A 140 -2.56 13.70 -33.27
CA ARG A 140 -2.07 12.94 -34.42
C ARG A 140 -0.84 13.65 -35.00
N ALA A 141 0.33 13.19 -34.61
CA ALA A 141 1.57 13.41 -35.35
C ALA A 141 2.06 12.01 -35.76
N PRO A 142 2.24 11.73 -37.05
CA PRO A 142 2.64 10.40 -37.50
C PRO A 142 4.11 10.20 -37.15
N ARG A 143 4.38 9.64 -35.97
CA ARG A 143 5.75 9.29 -35.56
C ARG A 143 6.00 7.82 -35.89
N ARG A 144 6.52 7.57 -37.10
CA ARG A 144 7.26 6.34 -37.42
C ARG A 144 8.41 6.19 -36.42
N ARG A 145 8.19 5.48 -35.31
CA ARG A 145 9.28 4.95 -34.49
C ARG A 145 9.45 3.48 -34.87
N ARG A 146 10.49 3.21 -35.67
CA ARG A 146 11.06 1.86 -35.78
C ARG A 146 11.57 1.48 -34.40
N TRP A 147 11.06 0.38 -33.86
CA TRP A 147 11.68 -0.30 -32.73
C TRP A 147 13.01 -0.89 -33.22
N PRO A 148 14.14 -0.67 -32.51
CA PRO A 148 15.35 -1.41 -32.81
C PRO A 148 15.17 -2.84 -32.29
N THR A 149 15.05 -3.79 -33.22
CA THR A 149 15.33 -5.20 -32.97
C THR A 149 16.80 -5.33 -32.63
N ARG A 150 17.11 -5.56 -31.35
CA ARG A 150 18.34 -6.25 -30.96
C ARG A 150 18.02 -7.24 -29.84
N TRP A 151 18.42 -8.47 -30.16
CA TRP A 151 18.36 -9.76 -29.49
C TRP A 151 18.62 -9.72 -27.98
#